data_AF-A0A818PTW4-F1
#
_entry.id   AF-A0A818PTW4-F1
#
_cell.length_a   1.000
_cell.length_b   1.000
_cell.length_c   1.000
_cell.angle_alpha   90.00
_cell.angle_beta   90.00
_cell.angle_gamma   90.00
#
_symmetry.space_group_name_H-M   'P 1'
#
loop_
_entity.id
_entity.type
_entity.pdbx_description
1 polymer ?
#
loop_
_entity_poly.entity_id
_entity_poly.type
_entity_poly.pdbx_seq_one_letter_code
_entity_poly.pdbx_strand_id
1 'polypeptide(L)'
;HEYCLKSFSLNKTNLVELIENYYYLNRHELNQINEFDKEYNSTKNVLIWFLRNSFLRRLLTKSLLILNLKILFTLRFFIKDVYKAMIDISSSSNKYQISHEQIFYRSQIISEETLGRIKSNIG
;
A
#
# COMPACT_ATOMS: atom_id res chain seq x y z
N HIS A 1 -24.78 -13.52 16.74
CA HIS A 1 -24.01 -12.28 16.96
C HIS A 1 -22.55 -12.71 17.21
N GLU A 2 -21.92 -13.30 16.20
CA GLU A 2 -20.62 -13.99 16.34
C GLU A 2 -19.80 -13.79 15.07
N TYR A 3 -19.21 -12.60 14.93
CA TYR A 3 -18.04 -12.40 14.06
C TYR A 3 -16.95 -11.66 14.82
N CYS A 4 -16.86 -11.90 16.14
CA CYS A 4 -15.59 -11.73 16.84
C CYS A 4 -14.66 -12.83 16.31
N LEU A 5 -14.04 -12.56 15.16
CA LEU A 5 -12.73 -13.11 14.84
C LEU A 5 -11.87 -12.77 16.05
N LYS A 6 -11.76 -13.74 16.99
CA LYS A 6 -10.76 -13.73 18.07
C LYS A 6 -9.51 -13.17 17.46
N SER A 7 -8.98 -12.12 18.06
CA SER A 7 -7.79 -11.42 17.65
C SER A 7 -6.65 -12.42 17.48
N PHE A 8 -6.56 -13.07 16.33
CA PHE A 8 -5.30 -13.49 15.82
C PHE A 8 -4.57 -12.16 15.66
N SER A 9 -3.64 -11.91 16.57
CA SER A 9 -2.54 -11.01 16.30
C SER A 9 -1.83 -11.57 15.07
N LEU A 10 -2.43 -11.34 13.89
CA LEU A 10 -1.85 -11.54 12.58
C LEU A 10 -0.71 -10.52 12.54
N ASN A 11 0.39 -10.94 13.14
CA ASN A 11 1.64 -10.22 13.27
C ASN A 11 2.38 -10.35 11.94
N LYS A 12 3.44 -9.57 11.79
CA LYS A 12 4.38 -9.61 10.66
C LYS A 12 4.69 -11.04 10.18
N THR A 13 4.83 -11.98 11.12
CA THR A 13 5.05 -13.43 10.89
C THR A 13 4.01 -14.10 9.98
N ASN A 14 2.71 -13.89 10.23
CA ASN A 14 1.64 -14.52 9.42
C ASN A 14 1.59 -13.95 8.00
N LEU A 15 2.05 -12.70 7.83
CA LEU A 15 2.16 -12.08 6.52
C LEU A 15 3.36 -12.65 5.75
N VAL A 16 4.51 -12.83 6.41
CA VAL A 16 5.71 -13.40 5.78
C VAL A 16 5.43 -14.81 5.28
N GLU A 17 4.90 -15.70 6.13
CA GLU A 17 4.57 -17.09 5.74
C GLU A 17 3.57 -17.17 4.56
N LEU A 18 2.54 -16.33 4.56
CA LEU A 18 1.54 -16.32 3.49
C LEU A 18 2.14 -15.85 2.16
N ILE A 19 3.05 -14.89 2.21
CA ILE A 19 3.65 -14.27 1.03
C ILE A 19 4.81 -15.13 0.49
N GLU A 20 5.59 -15.79 1.35
CA GLU A 20 6.60 -16.76 0.93
C GLU A 20 5.97 -17.90 0.13
N ASN A 21 4.83 -18.43 0.59
CA ASN A 21 4.07 -19.43 -0.16
C ASN A 21 3.55 -18.89 -1.50
N TYR A 22 3.13 -17.61 -1.55
CA TYR A 22 2.68 -16.99 -2.81
C TYR A 22 3.81 -16.77 -3.82
N TYR A 23 5.02 -16.48 -3.34
CA TYR A 23 6.19 -16.19 -4.16
C TYR A 23 7.25 -17.29 -4.14
N TYR A 24 6.90 -18.53 -3.79
CA TYR A 24 7.87 -19.60 -3.55
C TYR A 24 8.84 -19.87 -4.72
N LEU A 25 8.41 -19.62 -5.97
CA LEU A 25 9.25 -19.74 -7.17
C LEU A 25 10.00 -18.45 -7.56
N ASN A 26 9.66 -17.32 -6.94
CA ASN A 26 10.20 -16.02 -7.29
C ASN A 26 11.27 -15.59 -6.30
N ARG A 27 12.52 -16.00 -6.56
CA ARG A 27 13.70 -15.67 -5.74
C ARG A 27 13.89 -14.17 -5.50
N HIS A 28 13.54 -13.32 -6.46
CA HIS A 28 13.63 -11.87 -6.29
C HIS A 28 12.67 -11.37 -5.19
N GLU A 29 11.42 -11.85 -5.21
CA GLU A 29 10.43 -11.48 -4.21
C GLU A 29 10.76 -12.06 -2.84
N LEU A 30 11.23 -13.31 -2.78
CA LEU A 30 11.72 -13.93 -1.55
C LEU A 30 12.85 -13.14 -0.88
N ASN A 31 13.78 -12.59 -1.66
CA ASN A 31 14.82 -11.73 -1.11
C ASN A 31 14.24 -10.43 -0.52
N GLN A 32 13.28 -9.79 -1.20
CA GLN A 32 12.62 -8.60 -0.67
C GLN A 32 11.79 -8.89 0.58
N ILE A 33 11.17 -10.07 0.68
CA ILE A 33 10.43 -10.51 1.87
C ILE A 33 11.38 -10.69 3.06
N ASN A 34 12.53 -11.32 2.84
CA ASN A 34 13.56 -11.48 3.86
C ASN A 34 14.13 -10.12 4.34
N GLU A 35 14.37 -9.20 3.41
CA GLU A 35 14.79 -7.83 3.72
C GLU A 35 13.72 -7.12 4.56
N PHE A 36 12.45 -7.26 4.19
CA PHE A 36 11.33 -6.71 4.97
C PHE A 36 11.30 -7.29 6.37
N ASP A 37 11.52 -8.60 6.50
CA ASP A 37 11.49 -9.24 7.79
C ASP A 37 12.60 -8.77 8.74
N LYS A 38 13.79 -8.48 8.20
CA LYS A 38 14.92 -8.00 9.00
C LYS A 38 14.89 -6.50 9.26
N GLU A 39 14.50 -5.70 8.27
CA GLU A 39 14.75 -4.26 8.27
C GLU A 39 13.50 -3.41 8.48
N TYR A 40 12.30 -3.97 8.33
CA TYR A 40 11.08 -3.17 8.51
C TYR A 40 10.97 -2.59 9.92
N ASN A 41 10.77 -1.28 9.97
CA ASN A 41 10.55 -0.51 11.17
C ASN A 41 9.37 0.45 10.97
N SER A 42 8.34 0.30 11.80
CA SER A 42 7.06 1.00 11.68
C SER A 42 7.16 2.53 11.81
N THR A 43 8.24 3.06 12.39
CA THR A 43 8.42 4.52 12.58
C THR A 43 9.48 5.12 11.66
N LYS A 44 10.52 4.36 11.32
CA LYS A 44 11.68 4.90 10.59
C LYS A 44 11.59 4.78 9.08
N ASN A 45 11.12 3.64 8.55
CA ASN A 45 11.25 3.33 7.12
C ASN A 45 9.94 2.85 6.46
N VAL A 46 8.80 2.97 7.15
CA VAL A 46 7.49 2.56 6.62
C VAL A 46 7.15 3.19 5.26
N LEU A 47 7.44 4.48 5.05
CA LEU A 47 7.16 5.17 3.79
C LEU A 47 8.06 4.70 2.64
N ILE A 48 9.31 4.31 2.94
CA ILE A 48 10.22 3.74 1.96
C ILE A 48 9.62 2.42 1.45
N TRP A 49 9.13 1.57 2.35
CA TRP A 49 8.46 0.32 2.01
C TRP A 49 7.15 0.52 1.22
N PHE A 50 6.41 1.60 1.52
CA PHE A 50 5.19 1.96 0.82
C PHE A 50 5.42 2.47 -0.60
N LEU A 51 6.47 3.27 -0.80
CA LEU A 51 6.76 3.92 -2.09
C LEU A 51 7.62 3.05 -3.01
N ARG A 52 8.54 2.25 -2.45
CA ARG A 52 9.45 1.43 -3.24
C ARG A 52 8.69 0.38 -4.04
N ASN A 53 9.24 0.02 -5.20
CA ASN A 53 8.70 -1.08 -6.00
C ASN A 53 9.00 -2.42 -5.32
N SER A 54 8.10 -2.86 -4.44
CA SER A 54 8.24 -4.09 -3.66
C SER A 54 7.03 -5.00 -3.76
N PHE A 55 7.19 -6.25 -3.29
CA PHE A 55 6.07 -7.18 -3.08
C PHE A 55 4.95 -6.52 -2.26
N LEU A 56 5.31 -5.74 -1.23
CA LEU A 56 4.37 -5.14 -0.28
C LEU A 56 3.48 -4.10 -0.94
N ARG A 57 4.08 -3.17 -1.70
CA ARG A 57 3.35 -2.16 -2.48
C ARG A 57 2.42 -2.79 -3.51
N ARG A 58 2.90 -3.81 -4.25
CA ARG A 58 2.09 -4.52 -5.26
C ARG A 58 0.94 -5.29 -4.62
N LEU A 59 1.19 -5.98 -3.51
CA LEU A 59 0.18 -6.75 -2.79
C LEU A 59 -0.91 -5.83 -2.23
N LEU A 60 -0.53 -4.70 -1.62
CA LEU A 60 -1.46 -3.69 -1.13
C LEU A 60 -2.27 -3.07 -2.28
N THR A 61 -1.61 -2.65 -3.36
CA THR A 61 -2.29 -2.03 -4.51
C THR A 61 -3.29 -3.01 -5.13
N LYS A 62 -2.87 -4.25 -5.39
CA LYS A 62 -3.74 -5.29 -5.96
C LYS A 62 -4.91 -5.60 -5.05
N SER A 63 -4.67 -5.78 -3.75
CA SER A 63 -5.74 -6.09 -2.79
C SER A 63 -6.75 -4.96 -2.61
N LEU A 64 -6.33 -3.70 -2.72
CA LEU A 64 -7.27 -2.56 -2.78
C LEU A 64 -8.10 -2.57 -4.07
N LEU A 65 -7.48 -2.84 -5.22
CA LEU A 65 -8.16 -2.85 -6.52
C LEU A 65 -9.26 -3.91 -6.61
N ILE A 66 -9.02 -5.11 -6.08
CA ILE A 66 -10.00 -6.22 -6.10
C ILE A 66 -10.75 -6.39 -4.77
N LEU A 67 -10.60 -5.44 -3.84
CA LEU A 67 -11.18 -5.48 -2.49
C LEU A 67 -10.96 -6.82 -1.76
N ASN A 68 -9.75 -7.38 -1.84
CA ASN A 68 -9.42 -8.64 -1.17
C ASN A 68 -9.25 -8.42 0.33
N LEU A 69 -10.36 -8.54 1.07
CA LEU A 69 -10.42 -8.27 2.51
C LEU A 69 -9.47 -9.14 3.33
N LYS A 70 -9.20 -10.38 2.92
CA LYS A 70 -8.27 -11.28 3.63
C LYS A 70 -6.85 -10.72 3.59
N ILE A 71 -6.40 -10.27 2.42
CA ILE A 71 -5.06 -9.66 2.26
C ILE A 71 -5.00 -8.30 2.92
N LEU A 72 -6.04 -7.46 2.78
CA LEU A 72 -6.09 -6.16 3.44
C LEU A 72 -6.05 -6.29 4.97
N PHE A 73 -6.79 -7.25 5.53
CA PHE A 73 -6.76 -7.54 6.95
C PHE A 73 -5.38 -8.06 7.38
N THR A 74 -4.71 -8.85 6.56
CA THR A 74 -3.32 -9.29 6.79
C THR A 74 -2.34 -8.12 6.79
N LEU A 75 -2.54 -7.16 5.90
CA LEU A 75 -1.75 -5.93 5.78
C LEU A 75 -2.15 -4.83 6.78
N ARG A 76 -3.12 -5.07 7.69
CA ARG A 76 -3.67 -4.01 8.56
C ARG A 76 -2.63 -3.29 9.41
N PHE A 77 -1.58 -3.99 9.85
CA PHE A 77 -0.50 -3.37 10.62
C PHE A 77 0.26 -2.35 9.75
N PHE A 78 0.61 -2.74 8.53
CA PHE A 78 1.33 -1.89 7.60
C PHE A 78 0.48 -0.69 7.16
N ILE A 79 -0.81 -0.90 6.87
CA ILE A 79 -1.75 0.19 6.55
C ILE A 79 -1.83 1.18 7.71
N LYS A 80 -1.92 0.69 8.96
CA LYS A 80 -1.94 1.54 10.16
C LYS A 80 -0.64 2.33 10.32
N ASP A 81 0.51 1.70 10.08
CA ASP A 81 1.81 2.36 10.19
C ASP A 81 2.00 3.43 9.10
N VAL A 82 1.58 3.15 7.86
CA VAL A 82 1.57 4.12 6.76
C VAL A 82 0.66 5.31 7.09
N TYR A 83 -0.54 5.05 7.59
CA TYR A 83 -1.47 6.10 8.00
C TYR A 83 -0.87 7.01 9.08
N LYS A 84 -0.28 6.42 10.12
CA LYS A 84 0.41 7.18 11.17
C LYS A 84 1.52 8.05 10.61
N ALA A 85 2.39 7.48 9.77
CA ALA A 85 3.47 8.24 9.16
C ALA A 85 2.97 9.42 8.30
N MET A 86 1.85 9.26 7.59
CA MET A 86 1.22 10.36 6.86
C MET A 86 0.67 11.45 7.80
N ILE A 87 -0.01 11.05 8.87
CA ILE A 87 -0.53 11.99 9.88
C ILE A 87 0.62 12.74 10.55
N ASP A 88 1.68 12.04 10.95
CA ASP A 88 2.85 12.64 11.57
C ASP A 88 3.51 13.67 10.63
N ILE A 89 3.64 13.37 9.32
CA ILE A 89 4.13 14.34 8.34
C ILE A 89 3.22 15.56 8.26
N SER A 90 1.90 15.35 8.21
CA SER A 90 0.94 16.47 8.13
C SER A 90 0.87 17.32 9.41
N SER A 91 1.11 16.71 10.58
CA SER A 91 0.95 17.34 11.90
C SER A 91 2.23 18.00 12.40
N SER A 92 3.40 17.37 12.15
CA SER A 92 4.73 17.90 12.54
C SER A 92 5.13 19.11 11.68
N SER A 93 4.47 19.27 10.54
CA SER A 93 4.71 20.34 9.61
C SER A 93 3.59 21.37 9.74
N ASN A 94 3.77 22.39 10.59
CA ASN A 94 2.95 23.60 10.53
C ASN A 94 3.01 24.30 9.12
N LYS A 95 3.81 23.76 8.19
CA LYS A 95 3.91 24.12 6.77
C LYS A 95 2.88 23.46 5.84
N TYR A 96 2.18 22.39 6.26
CA TYR A 96 1.20 21.68 5.40
C TYR A 96 -0.26 21.81 5.88
N GLN A 97 -0.56 22.71 6.81
CA GLN A 97 -1.93 23.24 6.92
C GLN A 97 -2.20 24.09 5.68
N ILE A 98 -2.59 23.40 4.61
CA ILE A 98 -2.84 24.00 3.32
C ILE A 98 -4.19 24.71 3.44
N SER A 99 -4.16 26.04 3.51
CA SER A 99 -5.33 26.91 3.56
C SER A 99 -5.93 27.21 2.19
N HIS A 100 -5.37 26.64 1.11
CA HIS A 100 -5.70 26.95 -0.28
C HIS A 100 -5.82 25.68 -1.14
N GLU A 101 -6.49 25.76 -2.29
CA GLU A 101 -6.66 24.61 -3.19
C GLU A 101 -5.30 24.11 -3.74
N GLN A 102 -5.12 22.79 -3.77
CA GLN A 102 -3.95 22.14 -4.36
C GLN A 102 -4.35 21.28 -5.56
N ILE A 103 -3.66 21.51 -6.67
CA ILE A 103 -3.83 20.71 -7.89
C ILE A 103 -2.69 19.70 -7.97
N PHE A 104 -3.06 18.43 -8.09
CA PHE A 104 -2.13 17.33 -8.28
C PHE A 104 -2.32 16.71 -9.65
N TYR A 105 -1.22 16.28 -10.27
CA TYR A 105 -1.24 15.63 -11.58
C TYR A 105 -0.79 14.17 -11.43
N ARG A 106 -1.52 13.26 -12.08
CA ARG A 106 -1.14 11.84 -12.16
C ARG A 106 -1.25 11.39 -13.60
N SER A 107 -0.16 10.83 -14.13
CA SER A 107 -0.17 10.24 -15.46
C SER A 107 -1.10 9.02 -15.50
N GLN A 108 -1.90 8.94 -16.56
CA GLN A 108 -2.78 7.81 -16.83
C GLN A 108 -2.51 7.29 -18.24
N ILE A 109 -2.37 5.97 -18.36
CA ILE A 109 -2.33 5.31 -19.67
C ILE A 109 -3.77 5.25 -20.18
N ILE A 110 -4.00 5.78 -21.37
CA ILE A 110 -5.30 5.80 -22.04
C ILE A 110 -5.13 5.19 -23.44
N SER A 111 -6.16 4.49 -23.93
CA SER A 111 -6.16 3.99 -25.31
C SER A 111 -6.34 5.14 -26.30
N GLU A 112 -5.88 4.98 -27.55
CA GLU A 112 -6.12 5.96 -28.61
C GLU A 112 -7.61 6.21 -28.84
N GLU A 113 -8.43 5.16 -28.73
CA GLU A 113 -9.90 5.27 -28.79
C GLU A 113 -10.43 6.21 -27.69
N THR A 114 -9.98 6.01 -26.44
CA THR A 114 -10.39 6.83 -25.30
C THR A 114 -9.93 8.27 -25.47
N LEU A 115 -8.70 8.48 -25.96
CA LEU A 115 -8.18 9.80 -26.30
C LEU A 115 -9.03 10.49 -27.39
N GLY A 116 -9.43 9.74 -28.42
CA GLY A 116 -10.32 10.24 -29.47
C GLY A 116 -11.67 10.69 -28.92
N ARG A 117 -12.27 9.91 -28.01
CA ARG A 117 -13.54 10.26 -27.34
C ARG A 117 -13.42 11.49 -26.44
N ILE A 118 -12.31 11.63 -25.72
CA ILE A 118 -12.02 12.84 -24.91
C ILE A 118 -11.91 14.07 -25.81
N LYS A 119 -11.24 13.96 -26.96
CA LYS A 119 -11.12 15.05 -27.93
C LYS A 119 -12.45 15.44 -28.59
N SER A 120 -13.35 14.47 -28.81
CA SER A 120 -14.66 14.72 -29.44
C SER A 120 -15.73 15.24 -28.48
N ASN A 121 -15.55 15.05 -27.17
CA ASN A 121 -16.41 15.66 -26.15
C ASN A 121 -16.01 17.13 -25.95
N ILE A 122 -16.40 17.95 -26.92
CA ILE A 122 -16.45 19.40 -26.75
C ILE A 122 -17.73 19.66 -25.95
N GLY A 123 -17.60 20.26 -24.76
CA GLY A 123 -18.73 20.60 -23.88
C GLY A 123 -19.72 21.55 -24.53
#